data_AF-A0AAV0EB82-F1
#
_entry.id   AF-A0AAV0EB82-F1
#
_cell.length_a   1.000
_cell.length_b   1.000
_cell.length_c   1.000
_cell.angle_alpha   90.00
_cell.angle_beta   90.00
_cell.angle_gamma   90.00
#
_symmetry.space_group_name_H-M   'P 1'
#
loop_
_entity.id
_entity.type
_entity.pdbx_description
1 polymer ?
#
loop_
_entity_poly.entity_id
_entity_poly.type
_entity_poly.pdbx_seq_one_letter_code
_entity_poly.pdbx_strand_id
1 'polypeptide(L)'
;MAASSIGTLIPLNFPYSKMKTRAQAILTNGSKMRVPYELKQGQTRLFHKLPSGLKMEVIFQKKGFFSDPAKELEESHKPPIVFVHGSFHAGWCWAEHWLPFFSRHGFNCYAVSLLGQGESDAPAAPVAGSLQ
;
A
#
# COMPACT_ATOMS: atom_id res chain seq x y z
N MET A 1 26.62 61.32 19.65
CA MET A 1 25.69 60.28 20.13
C MET A 1 24.68 59.98 19.02
N ALA A 2 24.73 58.81 18.40
CA ALA A 2 23.58 58.14 17.77
C ALA A 2 24.01 56.72 17.41
N ALA A 3 23.21 55.75 17.83
CA ALA A 3 23.59 54.36 18.03
C ALA A 3 23.44 53.50 16.76
N SER A 4 24.29 52.48 16.70
CA SER A 4 24.24 51.32 15.81
C SER A 4 22.91 50.56 15.91
N SER A 5 22.48 49.96 14.80
CA SER A 5 21.58 48.79 14.84
C SER A 5 21.99 47.81 13.76
N ILE A 6 22.61 46.73 14.20
CA ILE A 6 23.05 45.59 13.39
C ILE A 6 21.85 44.65 13.26
N GLY A 7 21.30 44.53 12.05
CA GLY A 7 20.25 43.57 11.74
C GLY A 7 20.76 42.14 11.88
N THR A 8 20.15 41.36 12.78
CA THR A 8 20.48 39.96 13.00
C THR A 8 19.67 39.09 12.04
N LEU A 9 20.34 38.37 11.13
CA LEU A 9 19.72 37.36 10.29
C LEU A 9 19.45 36.11 11.12
N ILE A 10 18.17 35.76 11.31
CA ILE A 10 17.75 34.52 11.97
C ILE A 10 17.73 33.41 10.90
N PRO A 11 18.53 32.34 11.00
CA PRO A 11 18.41 31.20 10.10
C PRO A 11 17.18 30.38 10.49
N LEU A 12 16.21 30.24 9.57
CA LEU A 12 15.09 29.31 9.70
C LEU A 12 15.62 27.88 9.60
N ASN A 13 15.75 27.22 10.74
CA ASN A 13 16.16 25.83 10.84
C ASN A 13 14.92 24.93 10.61
N PHE A 14 14.69 24.49 9.38
CA PHE A 14 13.67 23.48 9.08
C PHE A 14 14.14 22.12 9.63
N PRO A 15 13.42 21.48 10.57
CA PRO A 15 13.80 20.14 11.01
C PRO A 15 13.51 19.15 9.90
N TYR A 16 14.56 18.68 9.22
CA TYR A 16 14.51 17.53 8.34
C TYR A 16 14.18 16.29 9.17
N SER A 17 12.90 15.89 9.18
CA SER A 17 12.46 14.63 9.76
C SER A 17 13.14 13.49 9.02
N LYS A 18 14.08 12.82 9.68
CA LYS A 18 14.68 11.58 9.18
C LYS A 18 13.58 10.52 9.10
N MET A 19 13.03 10.30 7.91
CA MET A 19 12.21 9.12 7.64
C MET A 19 13.02 7.87 7.95
N LYS A 20 12.64 7.15 9.01
CA LYS A 20 13.15 5.78 9.25
C LYS A 20 12.50 4.86 8.22
N THR A 21 13.18 4.63 7.11
CA THR A 21 12.83 3.54 6.19
C THR A 21 13.04 2.22 6.92
N ARG A 22 11.94 1.60 7.35
CA ARG A 22 11.97 0.22 7.84
C ARG A 22 12.21 -0.66 6.61
N ALA A 23 13.38 -1.29 6.53
CA ALA A 23 13.67 -2.28 5.51
C ALA A 23 12.58 -3.38 5.58
N GLN A 24 11.71 -3.42 4.59
CA GLN A 24 10.80 -4.54 4.41
C GLN A 24 11.60 -5.65 3.72
N ALA A 25 11.65 -6.82 4.34
CA ALA A 25 12.34 -7.97 3.79
C ALA A 25 11.77 -8.26 2.39
N ILE A 26 12.61 -8.12 1.36
CA ILE A 26 12.32 -8.60 0.02
C ILE A 26 12.30 -10.12 0.14
N LEU A 27 11.10 -10.72 0.19
CA LEU A 27 10.96 -12.16 0.11
C LEU A 27 11.47 -12.59 -1.27
N THR A 28 12.58 -13.31 -1.29
CA THR A 28 13.26 -13.89 -2.46
C THR A 28 12.51 -15.07 -3.07
N ASN A 29 11.18 -15.05 -3.06
CA ASN A 29 10.42 -15.97 -3.88
C ASN A 29 10.23 -15.28 -5.23
N GLY A 30 10.58 -15.98 -6.31
CA GLY A 30 10.28 -15.51 -7.66
C GLY A 30 8.79 -15.18 -7.78
N SER A 31 8.49 -14.09 -8.48
CA SER A 31 7.13 -13.70 -8.84
C SER A 31 6.42 -14.86 -9.54
N LYS A 32 5.17 -15.14 -9.17
CA LYS A 32 4.32 -16.12 -9.86
C LYS A 32 3.80 -15.56 -11.17
N MET A 33 3.60 -14.25 -11.27
CA MET A 33 3.23 -13.60 -12.53
C MET A 33 4.41 -13.49 -13.48
N ARG A 34 4.13 -13.63 -14.80
CA ARG A 34 5.12 -13.39 -15.87
C ARG A 34 5.68 -11.96 -15.82
N VAL A 35 4.81 -11.00 -15.55
CA VAL A 35 5.15 -9.59 -15.34
C VAL A 35 4.67 -9.21 -13.93
N PRO A 36 5.57 -9.10 -12.95
CA PRO A 36 5.21 -8.75 -11.59
C PRO A 36 4.62 -7.33 -11.52
N TYR A 37 3.61 -7.12 -10.68
CA TYR A 37 3.17 -5.76 -10.36
C TYR A 37 4.13 -5.12 -9.36
N GLU A 38 4.69 -3.98 -9.74
CA GLU A 38 5.51 -3.13 -8.86
C GLU A 38 4.62 -2.26 -7.97
N LEU A 39 4.81 -2.35 -6.65
CA LEU A 39 3.99 -1.63 -5.69
C LEU A 39 4.24 -0.12 -5.76
N LYS A 40 3.16 0.67 -5.66
CA LYS A 40 3.27 2.12 -5.51
C LYS A 40 3.71 2.50 -4.10
N GLN A 41 4.21 3.73 -3.96
CA GLN A 41 4.57 4.29 -2.67
C GLN A 41 3.38 4.19 -1.69
N GLY A 42 3.66 3.65 -0.50
CA GLY A 42 2.66 3.45 0.55
C GLY A 42 1.81 2.18 0.42
N GLN A 43 2.03 1.39 -0.63
CA GLN A 43 1.46 0.07 -0.74
C GLN A 43 2.37 -0.98 -0.09
N THR A 44 1.76 -2.04 0.42
CA THR A 44 2.46 -3.21 0.93
C THR A 44 1.78 -4.46 0.39
N ARG A 45 2.57 -5.44 -0.06
CA ARG A 45 2.08 -6.75 -0.44
C ARG A 45 2.16 -7.69 0.77
N LEU A 46 1.01 -8.24 1.14
CA LEU A 46 0.85 -9.19 2.24
C LEU A 46 0.38 -10.53 1.68
N PHE A 47 0.59 -11.59 2.47
CA PHE A 47 0.10 -12.93 2.15
C PHE A 47 -0.68 -13.49 3.34
N HIS A 48 -2.00 -13.60 3.18
CA HIS A 48 -2.86 -14.20 4.19
C HIS A 48 -2.89 -15.71 4.01
N LYS A 49 -2.49 -16.47 5.04
CA LYS A 49 -2.55 -17.93 5.04
C LYS A 49 -3.98 -18.38 5.35
N LEU A 50 -4.62 -19.03 4.39
CA LEU A 50 -5.96 -19.60 4.54
C LEU A 50 -5.92 -20.88 5.40
N PRO A 51 -7.07 -21.36 5.93
CA PRO A 51 -7.14 -22.63 6.66
C PRO A 51 -6.61 -23.84 5.87
N SER A 52 -6.71 -23.80 4.53
CA SER A 52 -6.13 -24.80 3.63
C SER A 52 -4.59 -24.80 3.58
N GLY A 53 -3.94 -23.79 4.18
CA GLY A 53 -2.51 -23.57 4.11
C GLY A 53 -2.05 -22.73 2.91
N LEU A 54 -2.91 -22.53 1.91
CA LEU A 54 -2.63 -21.69 0.74
C LEU A 54 -2.52 -20.22 1.14
N LYS A 55 -1.62 -19.49 0.48
CA LYS A 55 -1.42 -18.06 0.70
C LYS A 55 -2.19 -17.25 -0.33
N MET A 56 -2.97 -16.29 0.13
CA MET A 56 -3.69 -15.32 -0.69
C MET A 56 -2.98 -13.97 -0.63
N GLU A 57 -2.63 -13.42 -1.79
CA GLU A 57 -2.05 -12.10 -1.93
C GLU A 57 -3.09 -11.02 -1.54
N VAL A 58 -2.61 -10.02 -0.80
CA VAL A 58 -3.34 -8.78 -0.51
C VAL A 58 -2.41 -7.60 -0.73
N ILE A 59 -2.75 -6.70 -1.64
CA ILE A 59 -2.12 -5.38 -1.75
C ILE A 59 -2.88 -4.44 -0.85
N PHE A 60 -2.20 -3.88 0.15
CA PHE A 60 -2.78 -3.00 1.16
C PHE A 60 -2.23 -1.58 1.01
N GLN A 61 -3.10 -0.58 1.16
CA GLN A 61 -2.72 0.82 1.32
C GLN A 61 -3.42 1.43 2.54
N LYS A 62 -2.63 1.89 3.50
CA LYS A 62 -3.13 2.56 4.71
C LYS A 62 -3.76 3.89 4.33
N LYS A 63 -4.89 4.22 4.96
CA LYS A 63 -5.45 5.58 4.92
C LYS A 63 -4.40 6.61 5.35
N GLY A 64 -4.52 7.81 4.82
CA GLY A 64 -3.69 8.94 5.27
C GLY A 64 -2.21 8.81 4.94
N PHE A 65 -1.80 7.88 4.06
CA PHE A 65 -0.39 7.74 3.68
C PHE A 65 0.22 9.04 3.11
N PHE A 66 -0.59 9.86 2.44
CA PHE A 66 -0.19 11.15 1.90
C PHE A 66 -0.67 12.35 2.74
N SER A 67 -1.33 12.13 3.87
CA SER A 67 -1.83 13.22 4.72
C SER A 67 -0.81 13.62 5.79
N ASP A 68 -0.92 14.86 6.26
CA ASP A 68 -0.16 15.36 7.40
C ASP A 68 -0.43 14.48 8.63
N PRO A 69 0.60 13.93 9.31
CA PRO A 69 0.45 13.18 10.55
C PRO A 69 -0.35 13.92 11.63
N ALA A 70 -0.33 15.26 11.64
CA ALA A 70 -1.10 16.06 12.58
C ALA A 70 -2.62 16.01 12.34
N LYS A 71 -3.07 15.60 11.14
CA LYS A 71 -4.50 15.38 10.81
C LYS A 71 -5.02 13.98 11.16
N GLU A 72 -4.16 13.00 11.50
CA GLU A 72 -4.62 11.64 11.88
C GLU A 72 -5.46 11.62 13.17
N LEU A 73 -5.32 12.62 14.07
CA LEU A 73 -6.06 12.69 15.34
C LEU A 73 -7.55 13.05 15.21
N GLU A 74 -7.97 13.63 14.09
CA GLU A 74 -9.35 14.08 13.83
C GLU A 74 -10.11 13.15 12.87
N GLU A 75 -9.51 12.02 12.47
CA GLU A 75 -10.13 11.15 11.47
C GLU A 75 -11.15 10.18 12.08
N SER A 76 -12.43 10.37 11.74
CA SER A 76 -13.48 9.37 11.91
C SER A 76 -13.02 8.00 11.41
N HIS A 77 -13.24 6.94 12.18
CA HIS A 77 -12.95 5.57 11.78
C HIS A 77 -13.86 5.14 10.61
N LYS A 78 -13.44 5.43 9.37
CA LYS A 78 -14.13 4.92 8.18
C LYS A 78 -13.93 3.41 8.06
N PRO A 79 -14.97 2.65 7.67
CA PRO A 79 -14.83 1.21 7.46
C PRO A 79 -13.82 0.95 6.34
N PRO A 80 -13.03 -0.14 6.42
CA PRO A 80 -12.10 -0.49 5.35
C PRO A 80 -12.85 -0.87 4.06
N ILE A 81 -12.21 -0.65 2.91
CA ILE A 81 -12.71 -1.07 1.60
C ILE A 81 -11.89 -2.25 1.10
N VAL A 82 -12.58 -3.31 0.69
CA VAL A 82 -12.00 -4.49 0.06
C VAL A 82 -12.38 -4.52 -1.42
N PHE A 83 -11.38 -4.58 -2.28
CA PHE A 83 -11.52 -4.69 -3.72
C PHE A 83 -11.29 -6.14 -4.15
N VAL A 84 -12.27 -6.70 -4.86
CA VAL A 84 -12.23 -8.05 -5.44
C VAL A 84 -12.21 -7.90 -6.96
N HIS A 85 -11.27 -8.55 -7.62
CA HIS A 85 -11.15 -8.51 -9.08
C HIS A 85 -12.06 -9.54 -9.77
N GLY A 86 -12.30 -9.34 -11.06
CA GLY A 86 -12.95 -10.33 -11.94
C GLY A 86 -11.95 -11.19 -12.71
N SER A 87 -12.43 -11.95 -13.70
CA SER A 87 -11.60 -12.80 -14.56
C SER A 87 -10.48 -12.02 -15.27
N PHE A 88 -9.37 -12.71 -15.57
CA PHE A 88 -8.19 -12.17 -16.28
C PHE A 88 -7.44 -11.03 -15.58
N HIS A 89 -7.70 -10.82 -14.29
CA HIS A 89 -7.04 -9.80 -13.46
C HIS A 89 -6.54 -10.41 -12.14
N ALA A 90 -5.88 -9.59 -11.33
CA ALA A 90 -5.63 -9.85 -9.92
C ALA A 90 -5.74 -8.55 -9.12
N GLY A 91 -5.33 -8.51 -7.84
CA GLY A 91 -5.44 -7.32 -7.00
C GLY A 91 -4.76 -6.06 -7.58
N TRP A 92 -3.76 -6.24 -8.46
CA TRP A 92 -3.04 -5.15 -9.13
C TRP A 92 -3.96 -4.21 -9.94
N CYS A 93 -5.09 -4.70 -10.47
CA CYS A 93 -5.98 -3.87 -11.30
C CYS A 93 -6.62 -2.71 -10.51
N TRP A 94 -6.78 -2.89 -9.20
CA TRP A 94 -7.25 -1.85 -8.29
C TRP A 94 -6.10 -1.04 -7.69
N ALA A 95 -4.96 -1.70 -7.48
CA ALA A 95 -3.81 -1.10 -6.82
C ALA A 95 -3.27 0.13 -7.53
N GLU A 96 -3.34 0.16 -8.86
CA GLU A 96 -2.72 1.23 -9.65
C GLU A 96 -3.31 2.62 -9.36
N HIS A 97 -4.64 2.72 -9.19
CA HIS A 97 -5.33 4.01 -9.09
C HIS A 97 -6.35 4.10 -7.96
N TRP A 98 -7.06 3.02 -7.67
CA TRP A 98 -8.18 3.04 -6.73
C TRP A 98 -7.73 3.02 -5.27
N LEU A 99 -6.72 2.21 -4.95
CA LEU A 99 -6.13 2.18 -3.61
C LEU A 99 -5.56 3.55 -3.21
N PRO A 100 -4.75 4.23 -4.06
CA PRO A 100 -4.31 5.60 -3.77
C PRO A 100 -5.46 6.60 -3.66
N PHE A 101 -6.49 6.47 -4.50
CA PHE A 101 -7.64 7.38 -4.47
C PHE A 101 -8.39 7.29 -3.14
N PHE A 102 -8.87 6.11 -2.75
CA PHE A 102 -9.67 5.96 -1.53
C PHE A 102 -8.85 6.13 -0.26
N SER A 103 -7.57 5.74 -0.26
CA SER A 103 -6.71 5.93 0.91
C SER A 103 -6.43 7.40 1.25
N ARG A 104 -6.34 8.28 0.24
CA ARG A 104 -6.30 9.74 0.44
C ARG A 104 -7.61 10.32 1.00
N HIS A 105 -8.73 9.61 0.83
CA HIS A 105 -10.03 10.01 1.37
C HIS A 105 -10.35 9.35 2.71
N GLY A 106 -9.34 8.80 3.39
CA GLY A 106 -9.46 8.28 4.75
C GLY A 106 -9.88 6.82 4.86
N PHE A 107 -9.84 6.04 3.76
CA PHE A 107 -10.19 4.62 3.77
C PHE A 107 -8.96 3.72 3.79
N ASN A 108 -8.91 2.74 4.71
CA ASN A 108 -7.95 1.64 4.58
C ASN A 108 -8.39 0.76 3.41
N CYS A 109 -7.50 0.52 2.45
CA CYS A 109 -7.85 -0.15 1.19
C CYS A 109 -7.08 -1.45 1.02
N TYR A 110 -7.79 -2.53 0.69
CA TYR A 110 -7.23 -3.86 0.48
C TYR A 110 -7.66 -4.38 -0.89
N ALA A 111 -6.74 -4.75 -1.76
CA ALA A 111 -7.02 -5.48 -3.00
C ALA A 111 -6.53 -6.91 -2.86
N VAL A 112 -7.45 -7.87 -2.91
CA VAL A 112 -7.13 -9.30 -2.81
C VAL A 112 -6.93 -9.88 -4.21
N SER A 113 -6.00 -10.82 -4.35
CA SER A 113 -5.93 -11.68 -5.54
C SER A 113 -6.53 -13.04 -5.21
N LEU A 114 -7.54 -13.48 -5.97
CA LEU A 114 -8.13 -14.81 -5.81
C LEU A 114 -7.08 -15.90 -6.07
N LEU A 115 -7.30 -17.09 -5.49
CA LEU A 115 -6.37 -18.20 -5.63
C LEU A 115 -6.12 -18.56 -7.11
N GLY A 116 -4.87 -18.88 -7.44
CA GLY A 116 -4.41 -19.13 -8.81
C GLY A 116 -4.28 -17.88 -9.68
N GLN A 117 -4.52 -16.68 -9.15
CA GLN A 117 -4.35 -15.40 -9.84
C GLN A 117 -3.38 -14.51 -9.07
N GLY A 118 -2.69 -13.62 -9.78
CA GLY A 118 -1.71 -12.72 -9.16
C GLY A 118 -0.57 -13.49 -8.49
N GLU A 119 -0.20 -13.07 -7.28
CA GLU A 119 0.81 -13.74 -6.46
C GLU A 119 0.21 -14.78 -5.49
N SER A 120 -1.10 -15.03 -5.55
CA SER A 120 -1.75 -16.05 -4.71
C SER A 120 -1.33 -17.46 -5.11
N ASP A 121 -1.32 -18.38 -4.15
CA ASP A 121 -1.10 -19.80 -4.43
C ASP A 121 -2.24 -20.36 -5.29
N ALA A 122 -1.91 -21.35 -6.14
CA ALA A 122 -2.88 -22.08 -6.93
C ALA A 122 -3.32 -23.34 -6.16
N PRO A 123 -4.62 -23.63 -6.04
CA PRO A 123 -5.09 -24.89 -5.50
C PRO A 123 -4.96 -26.00 -6.57
N ALA A 124 -5.05 -27.26 -6.15
CA ALA A 124 -4.99 -28.40 -7.06
C ALA A 124 -6.29 -28.55 -7.91
N ALA A 125 -7.41 -28.05 -7.40
CA ALA A 125 -8.68 -28.04 -8.12
C ALA A 125 -8.71 -26.89 -9.15
N PRO A 126 -9.53 -27.01 -10.22
CA PRO A 126 -9.76 -25.90 -11.14
C PRO A 126 -10.22 -24.63 -10.40
N VAL A 127 -9.76 -23.47 -10.85
CA VAL A 127 -10.19 -22.17 -10.34
C VAL A 127 -10.81 -21.31 -11.44
N ALA A 128 -11.55 -20.28 -11.03
CA ALA A 128 -12.06 -19.29 -11.97
C ALA A 128 -10.90 -18.71 -12.82
N GLY A 129 -11.05 -18.77 -14.14
CA GLY A 129 -10.06 -18.29 -15.11
C GLY A 129 -9.00 -19.32 -15.54
N SER A 130 -9.04 -20.56 -15.06
CA SER A 130 -8.27 -21.65 -15.68
C SER A 130 -8.88 -21.99 -17.05
N LEU A 131 -8.12 -21.79 -18.14
CA LEU A 131 -8.51 -22.28 -19.47
C LEU A 131 -8.54 -23.81 -19.42
N GLN A 132 -9.67 -24.41 -19.83
CA GLN A 132 -9.79 -25.85 -20.08
C GLN A 132 -9.22 -26.20 -21.45
#